data_AF-A0A804QYL4-F1
#
_entry.id   AF-A0A804QYL4-F1
#
_cell.length_a   1.000
_cell.length_b   1.000
_cell.length_c   1.000
_cell.angle_alpha   90.00
_cell.angle_beta   90.00
_cell.angle_gamma   90.00
#
_symmetry.space_group_name_H-M   'P 1'
#
loop_
_entity.id
_entity.type
_entity.pdbx_description
1 polymer ?
#
loop_
_entity_poly.entity_id
_entity_poly.type
_entity_poly.pdbx_seq_one_letter_code
_entity_poly.pdbx_strand_id
1 'polypeptide(L)'
;MGPWALMEPAAQSGDVVLRMLARNSVSENLAADIDDQAYDVAKEHVRRNRAAIYQLVDVVMETETLTGDEFRAILSEHVDRETAAPTELVTA
;
A
#
# COMPACT_ATOMS: atom_id res chain seq x y z
N MET A 1 51.32 2.00 -20.64
CA MET A 1 49.90 2.35 -20.42
C MET A 1 49.80 2.93 -19.02
N GLY A 2 49.74 4.26 -18.92
CA GLY A 2 49.70 4.95 -17.62
C GLY A 2 48.31 4.89 -16.98
N PRO A 3 48.19 5.13 -15.67
CA PRO A 3 46.94 5.00 -14.90
C PRO A 3 45.78 5.88 -15.39
N TRP A 4 46.05 6.87 -16.24
CA TRP A 4 45.05 7.74 -16.86
C TRP A 4 44.36 7.13 -18.09
N ALA A 5 44.83 5.99 -18.60
CA ALA A 5 44.20 5.31 -19.74
C ALA A 5 42.79 4.77 -19.41
N LEU A 6 42.49 4.52 -18.13
CA LEU A 6 41.17 4.08 -17.66
C LEU A 6 40.14 5.23 -17.53
N MET A 7 40.54 6.47 -17.82
CA MET A 7 39.61 7.61 -17.90
C MET A 7 39.17 7.89 -19.34
N GLU A 8 39.27 6.92 -20.26
CA GLU A 8 38.62 7.04 -21.55
C GLU A 8 37.10 7.20 -21.32
N PRO A 9 36.49 8.32 -21.76
CA PRO A 9 35.08 8.61 -21.52
C PRO A 9 34.14 7.48 -21.98
N ALA A 10 34.55 6.74 -23.02
CA ALA A 10 33.82 5.59 -23.55
C ALA A 10 33.70 4.42 -22.56
N ALA A 11 34.75 4.16 -21.76
CA ALA A 11 34.73 3.12 -20.73
C ALA A 11 33.89 3.56 -19.51
N GLN A 12 33.93 4.85 -19.16
CA GLN A 12 33.11 5.42 -18.09
C GLN A 12 31.62 5.45 -18.45
N SER A 13 31.28 5.73 -19.71
CA SER A 13 29.87 5.78 -20.15
C SER A 13 29.19 4.42 -20.04
N GLY A 14 29.89 3.32 -20.35
CA GLY A 14 29.33 1.98 -20.26
C GLY A 14 28.99 1.57 -18.83
N ASP A 15 29.89 1.85 -17.87
CA ASP A 15 29.66 1.56 -16.45
C ASP A 15 28.50 2.41 -15.88
N VAL A 16 28.43 3.70 -16.24
CA VAL A 16 27.30 4.56 -15.83
C VAL A 16 25.98 4.05 -16.40
N VAL A 17 25.92 3.69 -17.68
CA VAL A 17 24.71 3.13 -18.31
C VAL A 17 24.31 1.81 -17.64
N LEU A 18 25.27 0.91 -17.37
CA LEU A 18 25.00 -0.35 -16.69
C LEU A 18 24.44 -0.14 -15.27
N ARG A 19 25.01 0.80 -14.50
CA ARG A 19 24.49 1.17 -13.18
C ARG A 19 23.11 1.80 -13.26
N MET A 20 22.83 2.61 -14.28
CA MET A 20 21.50 3.20 -14.51
C MET A 20 20.47 2.11 -14.82
N LEU A 21 20.80 1.15 -15.70
CA LEU A 21 19.92 0.02 -16.02
C LEU A 21 19.67 -0.86 -14.79
N ALA A 22 20.71 -1.16 -14.02
CA ALA A 22 20.59 -1.92 -12.77
C ALA A 22 19.74 -1.17 -11.73
N ARG A 23 19.85 0.16 -11.64
CA ARG A 23 18.99 0.98 -10.78
C ARG A 23 17.54 0.96 -11.24
N ASN A 24 17.30 1.01 -12.56
CA ASN A 24 15.95 0.96 -13.12
C ASN A 24 15.28 -0.38 -12.80
N SER A 25 15.96 -1.51 -13.03
CA SER A 25 15.39 -2.82 -12.74
C SER A 25 15.13 -3.04 -11.24
N VAL A 26 16.01 -2.55 -10.36
CA VAL A 26 15.75 -2.56 -8.90
C VAL A 26 14.54 -1.69 -8.55
N SER A 27 14.37 -0.53 -9.20
CA SER A 27 13.22 0.36 -8.98
C SER A 27 11.91 -0.24 -9.47
N GLU A 28 11.91 -0.95 -10.61
CA GLU A 28 10.73 -1.62 -11.16
C GLU A 28 10.31 -2.79 -10.26
N ASN A 29 11.27 -3.60 -9.81
CA ASN A 29 10.99 -4.68 -8.85
C ASN A 29 10.45 -4.12 -7.54
N LEU A 30 11.02 -3.03 -7.02
CA LEU A 30 10.54 -2.38 -5.80
C LEU A 30 9.11 -1.84 -5.96
N ALA A 31 8.77 -1.24 -7.11
CA ALA A 31 7.43 -0.74 -7.36
C ALA A 31 6.41 -1.89 -7.42
N ALA A 32 6.76 -2.99 -8.10
CA ALA A 32 5.92 -4.19 -8.14
C ALA A 32 5.72 -4.80 -6.74
N ASP A 33 6.79 -4.89 -5.93
CA ASP A 33 6.71 -5.40 -4.56
C ASP A 33 5.80 -4.51 -3.69
N ILE A 34 5.84 -3.18 -3.86
CA ILE A 34 4.96 -2.25 -3.15
C ILE A 34 3.50 -2.48 -3.56
N ASP A 35 3.22 -2.62 -4.86
CA ASP A 35 1.86 -2.84 -5.36
C ASP A 35 1.29 -4.18 -4.86
N ASP A 36 2.09 -5.25 -4.90
CA ASP A 36 1.70 -6.57 -4.39
C ASP A 36 1.44 -6.54 -2.88
N GLN A 37 2.31 -5.88 -2.10
CA GLN A 37 2.11 -5.71 -0.66
C GLN A 37 0.86 -4.90 -0.33
N ALA A 38 0.63 -3.80 -1.04
CA ALA A 38 -0.56 -2.97 -0.84
C ALA A 38 -1.84 -3.76 -1.15
N TYR A 39 -1.81 -4.59 -2.19
CA TYR A 39 -2.92 -5.46 -2.56
C TYR A 39 -3.21 -6.52 -1.50
N ASP A 40 -2.18 -7.14 -0.94
CA ASP A 40 -2.34 -8.14 0.12
C ASP A 40 -2.84 -7.51 1.43
N VAL A 41 -2.34 -6.33 1.81
CA VAL A 41 -2.85 -5.57 2.95
C VAL A 41 -4.33 -5.21 2.74
N ALA A 42 -4.71 -4.75 1.55
CA ALA A 42 -6.10 -4.42 1.23
C ALA A 42 -7.01 -5.65 1.30
N LYS A 43 -6.58 -6.79 0.73
CA LYS A 43 -7.30 -8.07 0.85
C LYS A 43 -7.49 -8.47 2.30
N GLU A 44 -6.44 -8.35 3.10
CA GLU A 44 -6.46 -8.71 4.50
C GLU A 44 -7.40 -7.81 5.29
N HIS A 45 -7.44 -6.52 4.98
CA HIS A 45 -8.42 -5.60 5.55
C HIS A 45 -9.86 -6.00 5.21
N VAL A 46 -10.15 -6.36 3.96
CA VAL A 46 -11.48 -6.84 3.56
C VAL A 46 -11.83 -8.17 4.26
N ARG A 47 -10.89 -9.11 4.35
CA ARG A 47 -11.11 -10.40 5.02
C ARG A 47 -11.42 -10.23 6.51
N ARG A 48 -10.66 -9.37 7.20
CA ARG A 48 -10.85 -9.07 8.62
C ARG A 48 -12.22 -8.43 8.88
N ASN A 49 -12.65 -7.49 8.03
CA ASN A 49 -13.92 -6.78 8.18
C ASN A 49 -15.12 -7.52 7.56
N ARG A 50 -14.94 -8.74 7.05
CA ARG A 50 -16.01 -9.48 6.35
C ARG A 50 -17.25 -9.68 7.24
N ALA A 51 -17.07 -9.92 8.53
CA ALA A 51 -18.17 -10.06 9.47
C ALA A 51 -18.99 -8.76 9.63
N ALA A 52 -18.30 -7.63 9.79
CA ALA A 52 -18.93 -6.31 9.83
C ALA A 52 -19.71 -6.00 8.55
N ILE A 53 -19.12 -6.30 7.39
CA ILE A 53 -19.77 -6.10 6.09
C ILE A 53 -21.04 -6.95 5.98
N TYR A 54 -21.00 -8.22 6.40
CA TYR A 54 -22.20 -9.07 6.38
C TYR A 54 -23.31 -8.53 7.27
N GLN A 55 -22.99 -8.16 8.52
CA GLN A 55 -23.99 -7.59 9.43
C GLN A 55 -24.60 -6.29 8.87
N LEU A 56 -23.78 -5.42 8.29
CA LEU A 56 -24.26 -4.20 7.64
C LEU A 56 -25.19 -4.50 6.46
N VAL A 57 -24.85 -5.48 5.63
CA VAL A 57 -25.70 -5.90 4.51
C VAL A 57 -27.02 -6.47 5.02
N ASP A 58 -26.99 -7.33 6.04
CA ASP A 58 -28.21 -7.92 6.60
C ASP A 58 -29.15 -6.83 7.14
N VAL A 59 -28.62 -5.86 7.90
CA VAL A 59 -29.43 -4.73 8.40
C VAL A 59 -30.00 -3.90 7.26
N VAL A 60 -29.18 -3.53 6.26
CA VAL A 60 -29.65 -2.75 5.10
C VAL A 60 -30.70 -3.50 4.29
N MET A 61 -30.62 -4.83 4.20
CA MET A 61 -31.63 -5.65 3.53
C MET A 61 -32.95 -5.68 4.29
N GLU A 62 -32.93 -5.54 5.62
CA GLU A 62 -34.13 -5.53 6.45
C GLU A 62 -34.79 -4.15 6.55
N THR A 63 -33.99 -3.10 6.72
CA THR A 63 -34.47 -1.73 6.99
C THR A 63 -34.52 -0.84 5.75
N GLU A 64 -33.90 -1.27 4.64
CA GLU A 64 -33.66 -0.52 3.39
C GLU A 64 -32.82 0.76 3.54
N THR A 65 -32.69 1.28 4.76
CA THR A 65 -32.01 2.52 5.09
C THR A 65 -31.28 2.36 6.42
N LEU A 66 -30.10 2.95 6.51
CA LEU A 66 -29.25 2.92 7.70
C LEU A 66 -28.71 4.32 7.93
N THR A 67 -28.89 4.87 9.13
CA THR A 67 -28.34 6.17 9.48
C THR A 67 -26.84 6.08 9.74
N GLY A 68 -26.14 7.22 9.65
CA GLY A 68 -24.69 7.27 9.90
C GLY A 68 -24.30 6.85 11.31
N ASP A 69 -25.15 7.12 12.30
CA ASP A 69 -24.90 6.74 13.70
C ASP A 69 -25.07 5.24 13.91
N GLU A 70 -26.11 4.64 13.32
CA GLU A 70 -26.31 3.18 13.35
C GLU A 70 -25.18 2.44 12.63
N PHE A 71 -24.75 2.93 11.46
CA PHE A 71 -23.62 2.38 10.73
C PHE A 71 -22.34 2.39 11.57
N ARG A 72 -22.03 3.52 12.22
CA ARG A 72 -20.87 3.65 13.10
C ARG A 72 -20.98 2.78 14.34
N ALA A 73 -22.18 2.64 14.90
CA ALA A 73 -22.43 1.75 16.03
C ALA A 73 -22.12 0.30 15.68
N ILE A 74 -22.62 -0.21 14.53
CA ILE A 74 -22.32 -1.56 14.06
C ILE A 74 -20.81 -1.73 13.86
N LEU A 75 -20.15 -0.79 13.17
CA LEU A 75 -18.69 -0.89 12.96
C LEU A 75 -17.90 -0.86 14.27
N SER A 76 -18.36 -0.14 15.29
CA SER A 76 -17.66 -0.06 16.57
C SER A 76 -17.60 -1.40 17.31
N GLU A 77 -18.48 -2.35 16.98
CA GLU A 77 -18.44 -3.72 17.52
C GLU A 77 -17.31 -4.57 16.91
N HIS A 78 -16.84 -4.22 15.71
CA HIS A 78 -15.82 -4.96 14.97
C HIS A 78 -14.44 -4.30 14.95
N VAL A 79 -14.32 -3.08 15.48
CA VAL A 79 -13.06 -2.34 15.51
C VAL A 79 -12.37 -2.57 16.85
N ASP A 80 -11.14 -3.08 16.82
CA ASP A 80 -10.30 -3.15 18.00
C ASP A 80 -10.03 -1.74 18.54
N ARG A 81 -10.19 -1.55 19.87
CA ARG A 81 -9.99 -0.24 20.52
C ARG A 81 -8.63 0.39 20.24
N GLU A 82 -7.62 -0.41 19.92
CA GLU A 82 -6.28 0.07 19.58
C GLU A 82 -6.24 0.83 18.25
N THR A 83 -7.04 0.41 17.25
CA THR A 83 -7.18 1.11 15.96
C THR A 83 -8.07 2.35 16.00
N ALA A 84 -8.77 2.60 17.10
CA ALA A 84 -9.56 3.82 17.30
C ALA A 84 -8.69 5.05 17.65
N ALA A 85 -7.36 4.89 17.74
CA ALA A 85 -6.46 6.04 17.75
C ALA A 85 -6.83 6.93 16.55
N PRO A 86 -7.12 8.23 16.76
CA PRO A 86 -7.43 9.13 15.68
C PRO A 86 -6.34 8.96 14.64
N THR A 87 -6.72 8.56 13.43
CA THR A 87 -5.81 8.73 12.31
C THR A 87 -5.61 10.24 12.25
N GLU A 88 -4.52 10.73 12.86
CA GLU A 88 -3.98 12.06 12.59
C GLU A 88 -3.53 12.02 11.12
N LEU A 89 -4.54 11.99 10.25
CA LEU A 89 -4.38 11.91 8.83
C LEU A 89 -3.93 13.30 8.42
N VAL A 90 -2.60 13.46 8.40
CA VAL A 90 -1.88 14.27 7.43
C VAL A 90 -2.40 15.71 7.36
N THR A 91 -2.06 16.49 8.39
CA THR A 91 -1.85 17.94 8.22
C THR A 91 -0.35 18.19 8.09
N ALA A 92 0.20 17.89 6.93
CA ALA A 92 1.52 18.31 6.48
C ALA A 92 1.50 18.41 4.95
#